data_AF-A0A414P7S4-F1
#
_entry.id   AF-A0A414P7S4-F1
#
_cell.length_a   1.000
_cell.length_b   1.000
_cell.length_c   1.000
_cell.angle_alpha   90.00
_cell.angle_beta   90.00
_cell.angle_gamma   90.00
#
_symmetry.space_group_name_H-M   'P 1'
#
loop_
_entity.id
_entity.type
_entity.pdbx_description
1 polymer ?
#
loop_
_entity_poly.entity_id
_entity_poly.type
_entity_poly.pdbx_seq_one_letter_code
_entity_poly.pdbx_strand_id
1 'polypeptide(L)' 'MKENEIAIFIDTMEDYNDPWTEEEVRDSNYMSMSLDDAIADRKSCVFMRDDILATVAIK' A
#
# COMPACT_ATOMS: atom_id res chain seq x y z
N MET A 1 6.37 10.16 6.26
CA MET A 1 6.68 10.30 4.83
C MET A 1 6.66 11.78 4.50
N LYS A 2 7.54 12.24 3.61
CA LYS A 2 7.55 13.63 3.14
C LYS A 2 6.64 13.79 1.92
N GLU A 3 6.18 15.02 1.65
CA GLU A 3 5.30 15.29 0.50
C GLU A 3 5.89 14.83 -0.84
N ASN A 4 7.21 14.96 -1.02
CA ASN A 4 7.91 14.52 -2.23
C ASN A 4 8.01 12.99 -2.36
N GLU A 5 7.75 12.25 -1.28
CA GLU A 5 7.77 10.78 -1.25
C GLU A 5 6.38 10.18 -1.49
N ILE A 6 5.31 10.96 -1.32
CA ILE A 6 3.92 10.50 -1.54
C ILE A 6 3.71 10.04 -2.99
N ALA A 7 4.24 10.80 -3.96
CA ALA A 7 4.17 10.41 -5.37
C ALA A 7 4.85 9.06 -5.63
N ILE A 8 5.97 8.79 -4.96
CA ILE A 8 6.71 7.51 -5.09
C ILE A 8 5.90 6.37 -4.47
N PHE A 9 5.28 6.61 -3.32
CA PHE A 9 4.39 5.62 -2.69
C PHE A 9 3.22 5.26 -3.61
N ILE A 10 2.54 6.26 -4.19
CA ILE A 10 1.38 6.06 -5.07
C ILE A 10 1.77 5.25 -6.32
N ASP A 11 2.84 5.66 -7.00
CA ASP A 11 3.36 4.99 -8.20
C ASP A 11 3.72 3.53 -7.89
N THR A 12 4.37 3.31 -6.74
CA THR A 12 4.71 1.96 -6.26
C THR A 12 3.47 1.10 -5.99
N MET A 13 2.41 1.68 -5.41
CA MET A 13 1.19 0.92 -5.08
C MET A 13 0.32 0.64 -6.31
N GLU A 14 0.34 1.53 -7.31
CA GLU A 14 -0.29 1.29 -8.62
C GLU A 14 0.31 0.06 -9.33
N ASP A 15 1.64 -0.12 -9.25
CA ASP A 15 2.32 -1.34 -9.74
C ASP A 15 1.86 -2.63 -9.03
N TYR A 16 1.43 -2.52 -7.76
CA TYR A 16 0.84 -3.64 -7.01
C TYR A 16 -0.68 -3.78 -7.24
N ASN A 17 -1.24 -3.07 -8.22
CA ASN A 17 -2.67 -3.04 -8.53
C ASN A 17 -3.53 -2.59 -7.33
N ASP A 18 -2.95 -1.75 -6.48
CA ASP A 18 -3.57 -1.12 -5.31
C ASP A 18 -3.42 0.39 -5.45
N PRO A 19 -4.21 1.08 -6.29
CA PRO A 19 -4.04 2.51 -6.52
C PRO A 19 -4.45 3.33 -5.29
N TRP A 20 -3.68 4.37 -4.98
CA TRP A 20 -3.94 5.32 -3.88
C TRP A 20 -3.95 6.76 -4.39
N THR A 21 -4.76 7.60 -3.76
CA THR A 21 -4.72 9.06 -3.95
C THR A 21 -3.84 9.74 -2.91
N GLU A 22 -3.34 10.93 -3.24
CA GLU A 22 -2.55 11.73 -2.29
C GLU A 22 -3.33 12.04 -1.00
N GLU A 23 -4.64 12.28 -1.09
CA GLU A 23 -5.50 12.52 0.07
C GLU A 23 -5.56 11.29 0.98
N GLU A 24 -5.75 10.09 0.41
CA GLU A 24 -5.75 8.84 1.18
C GLU A 24 -4.41 8.57 1.86
N VAL A 25 -3.29 8.84 1.17
CA VAL A 25 -1.96 8.70 1.78
C VAL A 25 -1.80 9.71 2.91
N ARG A 26 -2.24 10.96 2.73
CA ARG A 26 -2.17 12.03 3.74
C ARG A 26 -3.01 11.74 4.98
N ASP A 27 -4.20 11.16 4.80
CA ASP A 27 -5.11 10.78 5.89
C ASP A 27 -4.69 9.46 6.57
N SER A 28 -3.80 8.69 5.95
CA SER A 28 -3.30 7.43 6.49
C SER A 28 -2.19 7.61 7.54
N ASN A 29 -1.98 6.55 8.33
CA ASN A 29 -0.85 6.46 9.25
C ASN A 29 0.51 6.39 8.55
N TYR A 30 0.56 6.17 7.23
CA TYR A 30 1.81 6.11 6.46
C TYR A 30 2.56 7.46 6.42
N MET A 31 1.85 8.58 6.62
CA MET A 31 2.49 9.88 6.79
C MET A 31 3.42 9.95 8.01
N SER A 32 3.20 9.11 9.03
CA SER A 32 4.06 9.05 10.21
C SER A 32 5.29 8.14 10.04
N MET A 33 5.34 7.35 8.97
CA MET A 33 6.38 6.32 8.73
C MET A 33 7.42 6.77 7.69
N SER A 34 8.52 6.04 7.53
CA SER A 34 9.39 6.23 6.36
C SER A 34 8.71 5.70 5.09
N LEU A 35 9.13 6.17 3.90
CA LEU A 35 8.59 5.66 2.63
C LEU A 35 8.78 4.14 2.51
N ASP A 36 9.97 3.64 2.83
CA ASP A 36 10.29 2.21 2.77
C ASP A 36 9.42 1.40 3.73
N ASP A 37 9.22 1.85 4.97
CA ASP A 37 8.37 1.16 5.94
C ASP A 37 6.90 1.16 5.52
N ALA A 38 6.40 2.29 4.98
CA ALA A 38 5.04 2.39 4.48
C ALA A 38 4.80 1.43 3.31
N ILE A 39 5.74 1.36 2.37
CA ILE A 39 5.67 0.43 1.24
C ILE A 39 5.70 -1.01 1.74
N ALA A 40 6.62 -1.36 2.63
CA ALA A 40 6.77 -2.71 3.15
C ALA A 40 5.52 -3.18 3.92
N ASP A 41 4.97 -2.32 4.78
CA ASP A 41 3.74 -2.60 5.54
C ASP A 41 2.55 -2.83 4.60
N ARG A 42 2.32 -1.91 3.66
CA ARG A 42 1.20 -2.02 2.73
C ARG A 42 1.34 -3.24 1.83
N LYS A 43 2.55 -3.50 1.34
CA LYS A 43 2.86 -4.69 0.55
C LYS A 43 2.50 -5.96 1.32
N SER A 44 2.89 -6.07 2.59
CA SER A 44 2.50 -7.20 3.44
C SER A 44 0.97 -7.39 3.49
N CYS A 45 0.20 -6.30 3.63
CA CYS A 45 -1.26 -6.36 3.60
C CYS A 45 -1.85 -6.79 2.24
N VAL A 46 -1.31 -6.28 1.13
CA VAL A 46 -1.79 -6.63 -0.23
C VAL A 46 -1.52 -8.11 -0.53
N PHE A 47 -0.31 -8.59 -0.25
CA PHE A 47 0.05 -9.99 -0.47
C PHE A 47 -0.73 -10.97 0.43
N MET A 48 -1.01 -10.61 1.69
CA MET A 48 -1.90 -11.42 2.54
C MET A 48 -3.33 -11.50 1.98
N ARG A 49 -3.79 -10.47 1.28
CA ARG A 49 -5.14 -10.46 0.69
C ARG A 49 -5.26 -11.45 -0.47
N ASP A 50 -4.21 -11.60 -1.27
CA ASP A 50 -4.18 -12.56 -2.39
C ASP A 50 -4.18 -14.02 -1.91
N ASP A 51 -3.43 -14.34 -0.85
CA ASP A 51 -3.40 -15.69 -0.27
C ASP A 51 -4.73 -16.11 0.36
N ILE A 52 -5.47 -15.17 0.97
CA ILE A 52 -6.79 -15.46 1.53
C ILE A 52 -7.82 -15.72 0.42
N LEU A 53 -7.75 -14.99 -0.71
CA LEU A 53 -8.69 -15.18 -1.81
C LEU A 53 -8.53 -16.56 -2.48
N ALA A 54 -7.30 -17.05 -2.59
CA ALA A 54 -7.01 -18.39 -3.12
C ALA A 54 -7.62 -19.51 -2.25
N THR A 55 -7.75 -19.29 -0.93
CA THR A 55 -8.29 -20.29 0.00
C THR A 55 -9.82 -20.32 0.02
N VAL A 56 -10.49 -19.19 -0.28
CA VAL A 56 -11.97 -19.10 -0.27
C VAL A 56 -12.60 -19.60 -1.58
N ALA A 57 -11.84 -19.66 -2.69
CA ALA A 57 -12.32 -20.14 -3.99
C ALA A 57 -12.45 -21.67 -4.12
N ILE A 58 -12.10 -22.45 -3.09
CA ILE A 58 -12.34 -23.89 -3.04
C ILE A 58 -13.51 -24.17 -2.09
N LYS A 59 -14.73 -24.04 -2.59
CA LYS A 59 -15.92 -24.69 -2.01
C LYS A 59 -16.93 -25.02 -3.08
#